data_AF-A0A3B9G4J3-F1
#
_entry.id   AF-A0A3B9G4J3-F1
#
_cell.length_a   1.000
_cell.length_b   1.000
_cell.length_c   1.000
_cell.angle_alpha   90.00
_cell.angle_beta   90.00
_cell.angle_gamma   90.00
#
_symmetry.space_group_name_H-M   'P 1'
#
loop_
_entity.id
_entity.type
_entity.pdbx_description
1 polymer ?
#
loop_
_entity_poly.entity_id
_entity_poly.type
_entity_poly.pdbx_seq_one_letter_code
_entity_poly.pdbx_strand_id
1 'polypeptide(L)'
;EKEGIGISVMKPFSGGQLLSDSTSPFGKALTTAQCLKYILDKPGVLTALPGAQSVEQVEELLSYYDKTEEELDYSVISSLEPVRNSGRCVYCNHCKPCPMGIDVGLVNKYYDLAIAGDMMAVEHYRTLEKNAGDCIQCGHCDSRCPFSVHQSQRMQKINAYMENVQ
;
A
#
# COMPACT_ATOMS: atom_id res chain seq x y z
N GLU A 1 12.27 -19.90 -10.88
CA GLU A 1 13.49 -20.50 -11.49
C GLU A 1 13.68 -21.98 -11.15
N LYS A 2 13.87 -22.37 -9.87
CA LYS A 2 14.04 -23.80 -9.49
C LYS A 2 12.93 -24.72 -10.02
N GLU A 3 11.69 -24.24 -9.98
CA GLU A 3 10.51 -24.97 -10.47
C GLU A 3 10.20 -24.70 -11.96
N GLY A 4 11.06 -24.00 -12.69
CA GLY A 4 10.78 -23.57 -14.07
C GLY A 4 9.66 -22.52 -14.19
N ILE A 5 9.18 -21.97 -13.07
CA ILE A 5 8.12 -20.96 -13.02
C ILE A 5 8.75 -19.55 -13.04
N GLY A 6 8.22 -18.69 -13.91
CA GLY A 6 8.52 -17.27 -13.98
C GLY A 6 7.57 -16.41 -13.15
N ILE A 7 8.07 -15.28 -12.66
CA ILE A 7 7.35 -14.37 -11.77
C ILE A 7 7.16 -13.02 -12.47
N SER A 8 5.92 -12.55 -12.53
CA SER A 8 5.58 -11.17 -12.89
C SER A 8 5.29 -10.39 -11.61
N VAL A 9 6.02 -9.30 -11.39
CA VAL A 9 5.90 -8.51 -10.15
C VAL A 9 5.03 -7.29 -10.38
N MET A 10 3.87 -7.23 -9.70
CA MET A 10 2.97 -6.08 -9.72
C MET A 10 3.23 -5.15 -8.54
N LYS A 11 2.85 -3.87 -8.72
CA LYS A 11 2.96 -2.80 -7.71
C LYS A 11 4.39 -2.60 -7.20
N PRO A 12 5.37 -2.41 -8.09
CA PRO A 12 6.79 -2.30 -7.70
C PRO A 12 7.06 -1.14 -6.74
N PHE A 13 6.19 -0.12 -6.70
CA PHE A 13 6.35 1.08 -5.88
C PHE A 13 5.43 1.13 -4.66
N SER A 14 4.69 0.04 -4.36
CA SER A 14 3.68 0.00 -3.28
C SER A 14 2.65 1.13 -3.37
N GLY A 15 2.17 1.45 -4.57
CA GLY A 15 1.24 2.56 -4.80
C GLY A 15 1.89 3.94 -4.60
N GLY A 16 3.17 4.08 -4.97
CA GLY A 16 3.94 5.32 -4.86
C GLY A 16 4.58 5.56 -3.49
N GLN A 17 4.22 4.78 -2.47
CA GLN A 17 4.71 5.00 -1.10
C GLN A 17 6.21 4.82 -0.95
N LEU A 18 6.82 3.94 -1.73
CA LEU A 18 8.27 3.76 -1.68
C LEU A 18 9.03 4.98 -2.23
N LEU A 19 8.38 5.86 -2.98
CA LEU A 19 9.00 6.96 -3.71
C LEU A 19 9.00 8.29 -2.93
N SER A 20 8.59 8.28 -1.66
CA SER A 20 8.50 9.49 -0.83
C SER A 20 8.89 9.20 0.61
N ASP A 21 9.75 10.05 1.19
CA ASP A 21 10.22 9.91 2.58
C ASP A 21 9.06 9.86 3.59
N SER A 22 8.01 10.64 3.35
CA SER A 22 6.87 10.78 4.27
C SER A 22 5.93 9.58 4.29
N THR A 23 5.94 8.77 3.22
CA THR A 23 5.03 7.63 3.07
C THR A 23 5.76 6.29 3.03
N SER A 24 7.07 6.30 2.79
CA SER A 24 7.91 5.12 2.75
C SER A 24 7.92 4.45 4.13
N PRO A 25 7.67 3.13 4.18
CA PRO A 25 7.74 2.40 5.44
C PRO A 25 9.16 2.34 6.03
N PHE A 26 10.16 2.75 5.25
CA PHE A 26 11.55 2.85 5.66
C PHE A 26 11.94 4.25 6.15
N GLY A 27 11.01 5.22 6.11
CA GLY A 27 11.30 6.64 6.39
C GLY A 27 12.24 7.29 5.38
N LYS A 28 12.49 6.62 4.25
CA LYS A 28 13.37 7.06 3.18
C LYS A 28 12.81 6.65 1.83
N ALA A 29 12.76 7.58 0.89
CA ALA A 29 12.40 7.36 -0.50
C ALA A 29 13.44 6.52 -1.22
N LEU A 30 12.96 5.60 -2.03
CA LEU A 30 13.72 4.92 -3.07
C LEU A 30 13.38 5.57 -4.42
N THR A 31 14.30 5.46 -5.37
CA THR A 31 14.01 5.86 -6.75
C THR A 31 13.24 4.76 -7.49
N THR A 32 12.56 5.13 -8.57
CA THR A 32 11.96 4.20 -9.53
C THR A 32 13.01 3.19 -10.02
N ALA A 33 14.20 3.68 -10.37
CA ALA A 33 15.34 2.88 -10.82
C ALA A 33 15.78 1.84 -9.79
N GLN A 34 15.96 2.24 -8.52
CA GLN A 34 16.32 1.34 -7.42
C GLN A 34 15.27 0.25 -7.21
N CYS A 35 13.99 0.62 -7.22
CA CYS A 35 12.88 -0.34 -7.04
C CYS A 35 12.85 -1.36 -8.18
N LEU A 36 12.97 -0.90 -9.43
CA LEU A 36 12.97 -1.77 -10.60
C LEU A 36 14.21 -2.66 -10.62
N LYS A 37 15.41 -2.13 -10.35
CA LYS A 37 16.64 -2.93 -10.29
C LYS A 37 16.56 -4.02 -9.23
N TYR A 38 16.09 -3.69 -8.02
CA TYR A 38 15.93 -4.68 -6.95
C TYR A 38 15.03 -5.84 -7.38
N ILE A 39 13.92 -5.54 -8.07
CA ILE A 39 12.94 -6.53 -8.54
C ILE A 39 13.53 -7.39 -9.66
N LEU A 40 14.14 -6.77 -10.67
CA LEU A 40 14.68 -7.44 -11.85
C LEU A 40 15.90 -8.30 -11.51
N ASP A 41 16.62 -7.98 -10.42
CA ASP A 41 17.71 -8.81 -9.90
C ASP A 41 17.25 -10.07 -9.15
N LYS A 42 15.93 -10.23 -8.89
CA LYS A 42 15.45 -11.41 -8.16
C LYS A 42 15.40 -12.65 -9.05
N PRO A 43 15.94 -13.79 -8.59
CA PRO A 43 15.87 -15.04 -9.33
C PRO A 43 14.44 -15.42 -9.71
N GLY A 44 14.23 -15.70 -11.00
CA GLY A 44 12.93 -16.08 -11.55
C GLY A 44 11.95 -14.95 -11.84
N VAL A 45 12.29 -13.69 -11.59
CA VAL A 45 11.50 -12.56 -12.07
C VAL A 45 11.72 -12.37 -13.57
N LEU A 46 10.63 -12.36 -14.33
CA LEU A 46 10.65 -12.14 -15.78
C LEU A 46 10.34 -10.69 -16.14
N THR A 47 9.52 -10.02 -15.34
CA THR A 47 9.07 -8.66 -15.63
C THR A 47 8.52 -7.98 -14.37
N ALA A 48 8.68 -6.66 -14.32
CA ALA A 48 7.98 -5.78 -13.39
C ALA A 48 6.87 -5.03 -14.13
N LEU A 49 5.74 -4.84 -13.47
CA LEU A 49 4.57 -4.14 -13.99
C LEU A 49 4.37 -2.82 -13.23
N PRO A 50 5.16 -1.77 -13.54
CA PRO A 50 4.98 -0.46 -12.94
C PRO A 50 3.69 0.19 -13.44
N GLY A 51 3.00 0.89 -12.54
CA GLY A 51 1.90 1.77 -12.91
C GLY A 51 2.39 3.20 -13.08
N ALA A 52 1.77 3.93 -14.01
CA ALA A 52 2.00 5.35 -14.25
C ALA A 52 0.64 6.05 -14.42
N GLN A 53 0.56 7.30 -13.99
CA GLN A 53 -0.63 8.16 -14.09
C GLN A 53 -0.45 9.30 -15.10
N SER A 54 0.77 9.51 -15.60
CA SER A 54 1.08 10.56 -16.57
C SER A 54 2.15 10.12 -17.57
N VAL A 55 2.29 10.86 -18.67
CA VAL A 55 3.32 10.60 -19.69
C VAL A 55 4.71 10.78 -19.11
N GLU A 56 4.90 11.78 -18.25
CA GLU A 56 6.18 12.06 -17.59
C GLU A 56 6.60 10.90 -16.68
N GLN A 57 5.65 10.25 -16.00
CA GLN A 57 5.95 9.04 -15.23
C GLN A 57 6.32 7.87 -16.13
N VAL A 58 5.74 7.75 -17.33
CA VAL A 58 6.14 6.73 -18.31
C VAL A 58 7.56 7.00 -18.80
N GLU A 59 7.89 8.25 -19.13
CA GLU A 59 9.24 8.64 -19.55
C GLU A 59 10.28 8.34 -18.46
N GLU A 60 9.98 8.66 -17.21
CA GLU A 60 10.84 8.33 -16.06
C GLU A 60 11.07 6.81 -15.95
N LEU A 61 10.03 5.98 -16.14
CA LEU A 61 10.17 4.53 -16.13
C LEU A 61 11.03 4.01 -17.29
N LEU A 62 10.89 4.60 -18.48
CA LEU A 62 11.67 4.22 -19.66
C LEU A 62 13.13 4.65 -19.56
N SER A 63 13.42 5.73 -18.83
CA SER A 63 14.79 6.19 -18.56
C SER A 63 15.64 5.18 -17.79
N TYR A 64 15.04 4.11 -17.24
CA TYR A 64 15.74 3.02 -16.54
C TYR A 64 16.96 2.49 -17.31
N TYR A 65 16.85 2.37 -18.63
CA TYR A 65 17.93 1.85 -19.47
C TYR A 65 19.11 2.82 -19.65
N ASP A 66 18.90 4.09 -19.34
CA ASP A 66 19.91 5.14 -19.41
C ASP A 66 20.59 5.41 -18.05
N LYS A 67 20.14 4.74 -16.98
CA LYS A 67 20.64 4.94 -15.60
C LYS A 67 22.04 4.37 -15.41
N THR A 68 22.86 5.07 -14.64
CA THR A 68 24.19 4.58 -14.25
C THR A 68 24.11 3.46 -13.22
N GLU A 69 25.21 2.73 -13.01
CA GLU A 69 25.29 1.73 -11.93
C GLU A 69 25.04 2.36 -10.55
N GLU A 70 25.48 3.60 -10.31
CA GLU A 70 25.21 4.29 -9.04
C GLU A 70 23.74 4.64 -8.86
N GLU A 71 23.04 5.05 -9.92
CA GLU A 71 21.59 5.33 -9.86
C GLU A 71 20.75 4.07 -9.67
N LEU A 72 21.25 2.94 -10.16
CA LEU A 72 20.65 1.61 -9.99
C LEU A 72 20.99 0.96 -8.66
N ASP A 73 21.96 1.50 -7.90
CA ASP A 73 22.38 0.93 -6.63
C ASP A 73 21.26 0.99 -5.58
N TYR A 74 20.78 -0.19 -5.20
CA TYR A 74 19.77 -0.38 -4.17
C TYR A 74 20.37 -0.91 -2.85
N SER A 75 21.69 -0.89 -2.69
CA SER A 75 22.39 -1.33 -1.46
C SER A 75 21.87 -0.62 -0.20
N VAL A 76 21.37 0.61 -0.34
CA VAL A 76 20.69 1.36 0.72
C VAL A 76 19.58 0.55 1.39
N ILE A 77 18.87 -0.33 0.68
CA ILE A 77 17.81 -1.18 1.24
C ILE A 77 18.34 -2.05 2.37
N SER A 78 19.60 -2.49 2.31
CA SER A 78 20.23 -3.31 3.35
C SER A 78 20.47 -2.55 4.66
N SER A 79 20.53 -1.22 4.63
CA SER A 79 20.67 -0.39 5.82
C SER A 79 19.34 0.12 6.37
N LEU A 80 18.22 -0.12 5.67
CA LEU A 80 16.89 0.27 6.15
C LEU A 80 16.44 -0.69 7.24
N GLU A 81 15.90 -0.14 8.33
CA GLU A 81 15.31 -0.98 9.37
C GLU A 81 14.14 -1.80 8.81
N PRO A 82 13.98 -3.07 9.23
CA PRO A 82 12.83 -3.86 8.85
C PRO A 82 11.55 -3.11 9.17
N VAL A 83 10.67 -3.02 8.18
CA VAL A 83 9.38 -2.32 8.33
C VAL A 83 8.65 -2.88 9.53
N ARG A 84 8.58 -2.10 10.61
CA ARG A 84 7.64 -2.35 11.69
C ARG A 84 6.27 -1.93 11.17
N ASN A 85 5.50 -2.86 10.64
CA ASN A 85 4.09 -2.64 10.31
C ASN A 85 3.21 -2.36 11.55
N SER A 86 3.81 -2.22 12.74
CA SER A 86 3.11 -1.83 13.97
C SER A 86 2.41 -0.49 13.78
N GLY A 87 1.14 -0.43 14.13
CA GLY A 87 0.27 0.74 13.95
C GLY A 87 -0.28 0.91 12.54
N ARG A 88 0.07 0.05 11.57
CA ARG A 88 -0.37 0.18 10.17
C ARG A 88 -1.30 -0.95 9.73
N CYS A 89 -2.46 -0.59 9.17
CA CYS A 89 -3.37 -1.57 8.58
C CYS A 89 -2.80 -2.08 7.24
N VAL A 90 -2.73 -3.39 7.07
CA VAL A 90 -2.31 -4.07 5.82
C VAL A 90 -3.43 -4.91 5.20
N TYR A 91 -4.67 -4.67 5.64
CA TYR A 91 -5.88 -5.35 5.13
C TYR A 91 -5.85 -6.89 5.24
N CYS A 92 -5.13 -7.42 6.23
CA CYS A 92 -4.96 -8.86 6.45
C CYS A 92 -6.22 -9.60 6.93
N ASN A 93 -7.31 -8.88 7.23
CA ASN A 93 -8.60 -9.42 7.66
C ASN A 93 -8.61 -10.23 8.98
N HIS A 94 -7.56 -10.17 9.81
CA HIS A 94 -7.56 -10.80 11.15
C HIS A 94 -8.62 -10.21 12.09
N CYS A 95 -9.06 -8.98 11.82
CA CYS A 95 -10.14 -8.29 12.52
C CYS A 95 -11.54 -8.89 12.29
N LYS A 96 -11.69 -9.85 11.36
CA LYS A 96 -12.98 -10.50 11.09
C LYS A 96 -13.29 -11.59 12.13
N PRO A 97 -14.59 -11.85 12.39
CA PRO A 97 -15.75 -11.08 11.93
C PRO A 97 -15.98 -9.82 12.77
N CYS A 98 -16.44 -8.73 12.14
CA CYS A 98 -16.94 -7.58 12.89
C CYS A 98 -18.34 -7.89 13.45
N PRO A 99 -18.64 -7.63 14.73
CA PRO A 99 -19.99 -7.83 15.28
C PRO A 99 -21.09 -7.04 14.55
N MET A 100 -20.75 -5.92 13.92
CA MET A 100 -21.69 -5.08 13.13
C MET A 100 -21.75 -5.46 11.64
N GLY A 101 -21.03 -6.51 11.22
CA GLY A 101 -20.98 -6.93 9.82
C GLY A 101 -20.08 -6.09 8.91
N ILE A 102 -19.34 -5.13 9.45
CA ILE A 102 -18.44 -4.26 8.67
C ILE A 102 -17.25 -5.08 8.13
N ASP A 103 -16.96 -4.96 6.84
CA ASP A 103 -15.69 -5.41 6.27
C ASP A 103 -14.58 -4.40 6.58
N VAL A 104 -14.02 -4.49 7.79
CA VAL A 104 -13.00 -3.56 8.31
C VAL A 104 -11.78 -3.48 7.38
N GLY A 105 -11.37 -4.59 6.76
CA GLY A 105 -10.23 -4.59 5.83
C GLY A 105 -10.53 -3.79 4.57
N LEU A 106 -11.72 -3.98 4.00
CA LEU A 106 -12.16 -3.28 2.80
C LEU A 106 -12.40 -1.78 3.04
N VAL A 107 -13.04 -1.42 4.15
CA VAL A 107 -13.24 -0.03 4.58
C VAL A 107 -11.91 0.71 4.71
N ASN A 108 -10.91 0.10 5.37
CA ASN A 108 -9.57 0.66 5.45
C ASN A 108 -8.94 0.85 4.07
N LYS A 109 -9.05 -0.15 3.19
CA LYS A 109 -8.48 -0.10 1.84
C LYS A 109 -9.05 1.06 1.03
N TYR A 110 -10.37 1.26 1.03
CA TYR A 110 -10.97 2.36 0.30
C TYR A 110 -10.59 3.72 0.88
N TYR A 111 -10.52 3.85 2.20
CA TYR A 111 -10.01 5.05 2.83
C TYR A 111 -8.57 5.37 2.42
N ASP A 112 -7.68 4.39 2.49
CA ASP A 112 -6.27 4.59 2.17
C ASP A 112 -6.03 4.88 0.68
N LEU A 113 -6.90 4.39 -0.21
CA LEU A 113 -6.91 4.76 -1.63
C LEU A 113 -7.46 6.18 -1.86
N ALA A 114 -8.56 6.54 -1.19
CA ALA A 114 -9.16 7.87 -1.33
C ALA A 114 -8.22 8.99 -0.86
N ILE A 115 -7.54 8.82 0.28
CA ILE A 115 -6.53 9.79 0.74
C ILE A 115 -5.30 9.86 -0.19
N ALA A 116 -5.06 8.81 -0.98
CA ALA A 116 -4.01 8.79 -2.01
C ALA A 116 -4.49 9.41 -3.34
N GLY A 117 -5.71 9.93 -3.40
CA GLY A 117 -6.27 10.62 -4.57
C GLY A 117 -7.07 9.73 -5.53
N ASP A 118 -7.29 8.46 -5.20
CA ASP A 118 -8.15 7.58 -6.00
C ASP A 118 -9.62 7.82 -5.65
N MET A 119 -10.25 8.75 -6.36
CA MET A 119 -11.65 9.11 -6.11
C MET A 119 -12.60 7.93 -6.28
N MET A 120 -12.32 7.00 -7.21
CA MET A 120 -13.15 5.78 -7.42
C MET A 120 -13.33 4.96 -6.13
N ALA A 121 -12.35 5.03 -5.22
CA ALA A 121 -12.43 4.37 -3.93
C ALA A 121 -13.54 4.97 -3.03
N VAL A 122 -13.83 6.26 -3.16
CA VAL A 122 -14.93 6.94 -2.48
C VAL A 122 -16.27 6.42 -3.01
N GLU A 123 -16.48 6.34 -4.33
CA GLU A 123 -17.72 5.77 -4.86
C GLU A 123 -17.90 4.31 -4.43
N HIS A 124 -16.83 3.50 -4.49
CA HIS A 124 -16.88 2.12 -4.02
C HIS A 124 -17.13 1.97 -2.51
N TYR A 125 -16.62 2.91 -1.70
CA TYR A 125 -16.95 2.93 -0.28
C TYR A 125 -18.45 3.21 -0.05
N ARG A 126 -19.03 4.15 -0.81
CA ARG A 126 -20.44 4.53 -0.71
C ARG A 126 -21.41 3.40 -1.10
N THR A 127 -20.96 2.40 -1.86
CA THR A 127 -21.79 1.23 -2.22
C THR A 127 -21.75 0.10 -1.20
N LEU A 128 -20.97 0.21 -0.12
CA LEU A 128 -20.91 -0.80 0.94
C LEU A 128 -22.23 -0.86 1.71
N GLU A 129 -22.73 -2.07 1.95
CA GLU A 129 -23.90 -2.31 2.81
C GLU A 129 -23.64 -1.89 4.26
N LYS A 130 -22.41 -2.13 4.74
CA LYS A 130 -21.93 -1.74 6.07
C LYS A 130 -20.59 -1.03 5.97
N ASN A 131 -20.51 0.16 6.55
CA ASN A 131 -19.35 1.04 6.41
C ASN A 131 -18.85 1.55 7.77
N ALA A 132 -17.90 2.48 7.78
CA ALA A 132 -17.28 2.96 9.02
C ALA A 132 -18.27 3.65 9.97
N GLY A 133 -19.36 4.24 9.45
CA GLY A 133 -20.42 4.89 10.23
C GLY A 133 -21.27 3.91 11.04
N ASP A 134 -21.31 2.63 10.66
CA ASP A 134 -21.98 1.58 11.44
C ASP A 134 -21.16 1.11 12.67
N CYS A 135 -19.95 1.64 12.87
CA CYS A 135 -19.05 1.17 13.92
C CYS A 135 -19.51 1.63 15.31
N ILE A 136 -19.82 0.66 16.17
CA ILE A 136 -20.18 0.91 17.60
C ILE A 136 -18.99 0.99 18.55
N GLN A 137 -17.76 1.05 18.02
CA GLN A 137 -16.52 1.13 18.80
C GLN A 137 -16.30 0.03 19.85
N CYS A 138 -16.77 -1.19 19.59
CA CYS A 138 -16.66 -2.30 20.55
C CYS A 138 -15.22 -2.79 20.83
N GLY A 139 -14.21 -2.35 20.08
CA GLY A 139 -12.82 -2.76 20.26
C GLY A 139 -12.49 -4.21 19.83
N HIS A 140 -13.45 -4.98 19.32
CA HIS A 140 -13.23 -6.37 18.88
C HIS A 140 -12.10 -6.52 17.85
N CYS A 141 -12.04 -5.60 16.90
CA CYS A 141 -11.02 -5.59 15.84
C CYS A 141 -9.63 -5.18 16.36
N ASP A 142 -9.57 -4.37 17.42
CA ASP A 142 -8.32 -3.86 18.00
C ASP A 142 -7.54 -4.99 18.68
N SER A 143 -8.23 -5.79 19.49
CA SER A 143 -7.62 -6.92 20.21
C SER A 143 -7.12 -8.05 19.31
N ARG A 144 -7.64 -8.11 18.06
CA ARG A 144 -7.27 -9.13 17.07
C ARG A 144 -6.20 -8.65 16.10
N CYS A 145 -5.83 -7.37 16.13
CA CYS A 145 -4.89 -6.85 15.16
C CYS A 145 -3.46 -7.29 15.50
N PRO A 146 -2.80 -8.12 14.67
CA PRO A 146 -1.40 -8.51 14.93
C PRO A 146 -0.41 -7.36 14.76
N PHE A 147 -0.88 -6.23 14.23
CA PHE A 147 -0.12 -5.02 13.99
C PHE A 147 -0.48 -3.90 14.99
N SER A 148 -1.22 -4.19 16.06
CA SER A 148 -1.58 -3.20 17.09
C SER A 148 -2.26 -1.94 16.54
N VAL A 149 -3.08 -2.09 15.50
CA VAL A 149 -3.87 -0.97 14.94
C VAL A 149 -5.14 -0.80 15.77
N HIS A 150 -5.39 0.41 16.26
CA HIS A 150 -6.68 0.80 16.84
C HIS A 150 -7.72 1.01 15.72
N GLN A 151 -8.26 -0.10 15.22
CA GLN A 151 -9.23 -0.14 14.14
C GLN A 151 -10.51 0.62 14.51
N SER A 152 -10.98 0.52 15.75
CA SER A 152 -12.17 1.24 16.24
C SER A 152 -12.02 2.76 16.12
N GLN A 153 -10.88 3.31 16.55
CA GLN A 153 -10.53 4.72 16.38
C GLN A 153 -10.38 5.09 14.90
N ARG A 154 -9.75 4.21 14.12
CA ARG A 154 -9.57 4.40 12.69
C ARG A 154 -10.92 4.46 11.96
N MET A 155 -11.92 3.66 12.36
CA MET A 155 -13.28 3.76 11.78
C MET A 155 -13.89 5.15 11.98
N GLN A 156 -13.74 5.77 13.15
CA GLN A 156 -14.22 7.15 13.36
C GLN A 156 -13.55 8.14 12.40
N LYS A 157 -12.22 8.02 12.24
CA LYS A 157 -11.47 8.85 11.30
C LYS A 157 -11.92 8.64 9.85
N ILE A 158 -12.17 7.40 9.46
CA ILE A 158 -12.66 7.05 8.13
C ILE A 158 -14.04 7.64 7.91
N ASN A 159 -14.96 7.48 8.87
CA ASN A 159 -16.31 8.04 8.75
C ASN A 159 -16.26 9.56 8.56
N ALA A 160 -15.51 10.26 9.43
CA ALA A 160 -15.36 11.71 9.33
C ALA A 160 -14.76 12.16 7.99
N TYR A 161 -13.78 11.43 7.44
CA TYR A 161 -13.24 11.75 6.12
C TYR A 161 -14.26 11.53 5.01
N MET A 162 -14.95 10.39 5.02
CA MET A 162 -15.91 10.00 3.98
C MET A 162 -17.16 10.88 3.94
N GLU A 163 -17.55 11.49 5.05
CA GLU A 163 -18.63 12.48 5.11
C GLU A 163 -18.24 13.83 4.48
N ASN A 164 -16.95 14.17 4.46
CA ASN A 164 -16.45 15.48 4.01
C ASN A 164 -15.85 15.45 2.59
N VAL A 165 -15.47 14.28 2.09
CA VAL A 165 -14.93 14.13 0.74
C VAL A 165 -16.08 14.20 -0.27
N GLN A 166 -15.99 15.14 -1.23
CA GLN A 166 -16.96 15.29 -2.32
C GLN A 166 -16.65 14.30 -3.44
#